data_AF-A0AAD3SKG2-F1
#
_entry.id   AF-A0AAD3SKG2-F1
#
_cell.length_a   1.000
_cell.length_b   1.000
_cell.length_c   1.000
_cell.angle_alpha   90.00
_cell.angle_beta   90.00
_cell.angle_gamma   90.00
#
_symmetry.space_group_name_H-M   'P 1'
#
loop_
_entity.id
_entity.type
_entity.pdbx_description
1 polymer ?
#
loop_
_entity_poly.entity_id
_entity_poly.type
_entity_poly.pdbx_seq_one_letter_code
_entity_poly.pdbx_strand_id
1 'polypeptide(L)'
;MAIFRYLLLEKWEGKDRGVVVHERLQEGMSYESMMRSCLCPSGYEVASPRIVEAIYAECVPVMILDGYVPPFCDVLEGCSFFIRVRVREIPEMKKILMRVSLDQYSRLKGRMKHIQRHSEVNMPPKRYDVFHMIMNSIWLRRLNIHIHNASTQNKAQRAATFATKLSRNSVRVLCNANTSEGFDPSKDATLPEINLRIGELTSLIGGGLRLHTDPC
;
A
#
# COMPACT_ATOMS: atom_id res chain seq x y z
N MET A 1 -12.51 12.28 -10.09
CA MET A 1 -13.16 11.68 -8.89
C MET A 1 -13.18 10.18 -9.06
N ALA A 2 -12.61 9.44 -8.12
CA ALA A 2 -12.45 7.99 -8.27
C ALA A 2 -13.81 7.28 -8.14
N ILE A 3 -14.18 6.50 -9.16
CA ILE A 3 -15.54 5.91 -9.35
C ILE A 3 -16.01 5.10 -8.14
N PHE A 4 -15.10 4.40 -7.45
CA PHE A 4 -15.45 3.58 -6.28
C PHE A 4 -15.92 4.40 -5.07
N ARG A 5 -15.47 5.66 -4.90
CA ARG A 5 -15.92 6.52 -3.77
C ARG A 5 -17.41 6.84 -3.92
N TYR A 6 -17.82 7.21 -5.13
CA TYR A 6 -19.22 7.45 -5.43
C TYR A 6 -20.06 6.20 -5.15
N LEU A 7 -19.61 5.03 -5.63
CA LEU A 7 -20.31 3.76 -5.38
C LEU A 7 -20.40 3.41 -3.90
N LEU A 8 -19.34 3.64 -3.12
CA LEU A 8 -19.35 3.38 -1.67
C LEU A 8 -20.36 4.27 -0.94
N LEU A 9 -20.33 5.57 -1.20
CA LEU A 9 -21.25 6.53 -0.58
C LEU A 9 -22.69 6.24 -1.01
N GLU A 10 -22.92 6.09 -2.32
CA GLU A 10 -24.24 5.81 -2.87
C GLU A 10 -24.85 4.51 -2.32
N LYS A 11 -24.06 3.46 -2.10
CA LYS A 11 -24.58 2.18 -1.60
C LYS A 11 -24.67 2.07 -0.09
N TRP A 12 -23.77 2.68 0.67
CA TRP A 12 -23.61 2.36 2.09
C TRP A 12 -23.80 3.54 3.06
N GLU A 13 -23.65 4.80 2.61
CA GLU A 13 -23.76 5.95 3.51
C GLU A 13 -25.15 6.06 4.14
N GLY A 14 -25.21 5.96 5.48
CA GLY A 14 -26.46 6.02 6.24
C GLY A 14 -27.44 4.87 6.02
N LYS A 15 -27.05 3.81 5.28
CA LYS A 15 -27.96 2.74 4.82
C LYS A 15 -27.83 1.42 5.58
N ASP A 16 -26.71 1.18 6.26
CA ASP A 16 -26.47 -0.06 6.99
C ASP A 16 -25.78 0.19 8.34
N ARG A 17 -26.15 -0.57 9.37
CA ARG A 17 -25.52 -0.45 10.71
C ARG A 17 -24.18 -1.18 10.83
N GLY A 18 -23.95 -2.19 9.98
CA GLY A 18 -22.75 -3.02 9.98
C GLY A 18 -21.68 -2.58 8.98
N VAL A 19 -22.05 -1.81 7.95
CA VAL A 19 -21.10 -1.18 7.01
C VAL A 19 -21.29 0.33 7.10
N VAL A 20 -20.44 0.96 7.90
CA VAL A 20 -20.49 2.41 8.13
C VAL A 20 -19.52 3.10 7.17
N VAL A 21 -20.06 4.00 6.35
CA VAL A 21 -19.30 4.82 5.39
C VAL A 21 -19.70 6.27 5.60
N HIS A 22 -18.70 7.15 5.67
CA HIS A 22 -18.87 8.59 5.80
C HIS A 22 -18.11 9.30 4.69
N GLU A 23 -18.70 10.35 4.11
CA GLU A 23 -17.99 11.19 3.13
C GLU A 23 -16.79 11.93 3.73
N ARG A 24 -16.92 12.38 4.99
CA ARG A 24 -15.92 13.17 5.72
C ARG A 24 -15.79 12.69 7.16
N LEU A 25 -14.68 13.06 7.80
CA LEU A 25 -14.51 12.89 9.23
C LEU A 25 -15.60 13.67 9.97
N GLN A 26 -16.37 13.01 10.84
CA GLN A 26 -17.41 13.70 11.61
C GLN A 26 -16.77 14.55 12.72
N GLU A 27 -17.35 15.73 12.97
CA GLU A 27 -16.90 16.61 14.05
C GLU A 27 -17.01 15.89 15.40
N GLY A 28 -15.92 15.94 16.18
CA GLY A 28 -15.84 15.30 17.49
C GLY A 28 -15.44 13.82 17.49
N MET A 29 -15.26 13.18 16.33
CA MET A 29 -14.70 11.82 16.25
C MET A 29 -13.21 11.86 15.85
N SER A 30 -12.39 11.02 16.51
CA SER A 30 -11.02 10.79 16.04
C SER A 30 -11.03 9.90 14.80
N TYR A 31 -10.06 10.09 13.91
CA TYR A 31 -9.86 9.25 12.73
C TYR A 31 -9.70 7.77 13.09
N GLU A 32 -8.96 7.48 14.16
CA GLU A 32 -8.80 6.13 14.71
C GLU A 32 -10.14 5.51 15.17
N SER A 33 -11.03 6.33 15.73
CA SER A 33 -12.37 5.87 16.14
C SER A 33 -13.30 5.59 14.96
N MET A 34 -13.07 6.21 13.80
CA MET A 34 -13.82 5.95 12.56
C MET A 34 -13.29 4.74 11.77
N MET A 35 -12.02 4.35 12.00
CA MET A 35 -11.34 3.23 11.36
C MET A 35 -11.83 1.82 11.79
N ARG A 36 -12.96 1.70 12.50
CA ARG A 36 -13.43 0.44 13.11
C ARG A 36 -13.74 -0.69 12.13
N SER A 37 -14.02 -0.39 10.86
CA SER A 37 -14.29 -1.38 9.81
C SER A 37 -13.06 -1.75 8.97
N CYS A 38 -11.92 -1.09 9.20
CA CYS A 38 -10.65 -1.28 8.49
C CYS A 38 -10.82 -1.38 6.96
N LEU A 39 -11.76 -0.60 6.47
CA LEU A 39 -12.05 -0.49 5.06
C LEU A 39 -10.90 0.28 4.41
N CYS A 40 -10.20 -0.36 3.49
CA CYS A 40 -9.10 0.21 2.74
C CYS A 40 -9.52 0.29 1.26
N PRO A 41 -10.38 1.27 0.87
CA PRO A 41 -10.54 1.55 -0.54
C PRO A 41 -9.21 2.08 -1.09
N SER A 42 -8.84 1.67 -2.32
CA SER A 42 -7.72 2.29 -3.02
C SER A 42 -7.90 3.82 -2.98
N GLY A 43 -6.88 4.58 -2.61
CA GLY A 43 -7.00 6.02 -2.37
C GLY A 43 -7.43 6.82 -3.60
N TYR A 44 -8.05 7.98 -3.35
CA TYR A 44 -8.12 9.11 -4.31
C TYR A 44 -6.83 9.95 -4.24
N GLU A 45 -6.13 9.90 -3.11
CA GLU A 45 -4.87 10.59 -2.83
C GLU A 45 -3.74 9.55 -2.78
N VAL A 46 -2.58 9.94 -3.28
CA VAL A 46 -1.40 9.10 -3.57
C VAL A 46 -0.76 8.48 -2.31
N ALA A 47 -1.27 8.79 -1.11
CA ALA A 47 -0.55 8.55 0.14
C ALA A 47 -1.43 8.23 1.36
N SER A 48 -2.68 7.79 1.21
CA SER A 48 -3.52 7.44 2.38
C SER A 48 -3.05 6.13 3.01
N PRO A 49 -2.35 6.11 4.17
CA PRO A 49 -1.60 4.96 4.69
C PRO A 49 -2.49 3.86 5.30
N ARG A 50 -3.69 3.64 4.74
CA ARG A 50 -4.79 2.84 5.35
C ARG A 50 -4.39 1.40 5.62
N ILE A 51 -3.59 0.81 4.72
CA ILE A 51 -3.10 -0.57 4.91
C ILE A 51 -2.16 -0.61 6.11
N VAL A 52 -1.24 0.36 6.20
CA VAL A 52 -0.27 0.44 7.29
C VAL A 52 -0.93 0.81 8.61
N GLU A 53 -1.94 1.68 8.61
CA GLU A 53 -2.77 2.00 9.77
C GLU A 53 -3.54 0.77 10.27
N ALA A 54 -4.13 -0.02 9.35
CA ALA A 54 -4.78 -1.28 9.72
C ALA A 54 -3.79 -2.30 10.29
N ILE A 55 -2.55 -2.36 9.77
CA ILE A 55 -1.47 -3.18 10.33
C ILE A 55 -1.13 -2.74 11.76
N TYR A 56 -0.94 -1.44 11.99
CA TYR A 56 -0.65 -0.92 13.34
C TYR A 56 -1.80 -1.18 14.33
N ALA A 57 -3.05 -1.10 13.86
CA ALA A 57 -4.24 -1.36 14.67
C ALA A 57 -4.55 -2.86 14.86
N GLU A 58 -3.71 -3.78 14.33
CA GLU A 58 -3.95 -5.23 14.28
C GLU A 58 -5.34 -5.59 13.73
N CYS A 59 -5.81 -4.81 12.75
CA CYS A 59 -7.11 -4.97 12.15
C CYS A 59 -6.97 -5.55 10.75
N VAL A 60 -7.86 -6.46 10.36
CA VAL A 60 -7.80 -7.12 9.05
C VAL A 60 -8.26 -6.12 7.98
N PRO A 61 -7.39 -5.72 7.04
CA PRO A 61 -7.75 -4.76 5.99
C PRO A 61 -8.80 -5.36 5.06
N VAL A 62 -9.88 -4.62 4.79
CA VAL A 62 -10.85 -4.93 3.73
C VAL A 62 -10.49 -4.07 2.52
N MET A 63 -9.74 -4.66 1.60
CA MET A 63 -9.17 -3.98 0.46
C MET A 63 -10.16 -3.93 -0.71
N ILE A 64 -10.63 -2.72 -1.03
CA ILE A 64 -11.48 -2.48 -2.20
C ILE A 64 -10.62 -1.95 -3.33
N LEU A 65 -10.22 -2.84 -4.23
CA LEU A 65 -9.28 -2.52 -5.30
C LEU A 65 -9.33 -3.52 -6.46
N ASP A 66 -8.95 -3.03 -7.64
CA ASP A 66 -8.69 -3.83 -8.84
C ASP A 66 -7.25 -3.54 -9.31
N GLY A 67 -6.44 -4.59 -9.52
CA GLY A 67 -5.07 -4.50 -10.03
C GLY A 67 -4.00 -3.99 -9.06
N TYR A 68 -4.38 -3.48 -7.88
CA TYR A 68 -3.43 -3.05 -6.86
C TYR A 68 -2.64 -4.23 -6.29
N VAL A 69 -1.33 -4.04 -6.14
CA VAL A 69 -0.40 -5.01 -5.58
C VAL A 69 0.10 -4.50 -4.23
N PRO A 70 -0.35 -5.10 -3.11
CA PRO A 70 0.05 -4.66 -1.78
C PRO A 70 1.53 -4.87 -1.50
N PRO A 71 2.11 -4.04 -0.61
CA PRO A 71 3.48 -4.24 -0.17
C PRO A 71 3.65 -5.63 0.45
N PHE A 72 4.83 -6.22 0.21
CA PHE A 72 5.32 -7.47 0.80
C PHE A 72 4.56 -8.74 0.42
N CYS A 73 3.63 -8.68 -0.53
CA CYS A 73 2.96 -9.85 -1.07
C CYS A 73 3.89 -10.93 -1.65
N ASP A 74 5.07 -10.51 -2.08
CA ASP A 74 6.16 -11.32 -2.64
C ASP A 74 7.09 -11.91 -1.57
N VAL A 75 7.09 -11.35 -0.36
CA VAL A 75 7.95 -11.79 0.76
C VAL A 75 7.15 -12.55 1.82
N LEU A 76 5.89 -12.16 2.02
CA LEU A 76 4.97 -12.75 2.98
C LEU A 76 3.98 -13.63 2.23
N GLU A 77 3.85 -14.90 2.68
CA GLU A 77 3.06 -15.96 2.02
C GLU A 77 1.76 -15.47 1.36
N GLY A 78 1.84 -15.15 0.07
CA GLY A 78 0.73 -15.01 -0.86
C GLY A 78 -0.31 -13.95 -0.51
N CYS A 79 0.09 -12.74 -0.06
CA CYS A 79 -0.85 -11.65 0.23
C CYS A 79 -1.94 -12.02 1.27
N SER A 80 -1.68 -12.99 2.15
CA SER A 80 -2.76 -13.70 2.85
C SER A 80 -3.23 -13.02 4.15
N PHE A 81 -3.19 -11.69 4.22
CA PHE A 81 -3.43 -10.90 5.43
C PHE A 81 -4.59 -9.90 5.32
N PHE A 82 -5.29 -9.86 4.19
CA PHE A 82 -6.43 -8.97 3.96
C PHE A 82 -7.60 -9.71 3.31
N ILE A 83 -8.78 -9.08 3.34
CA ILE A 83 -9.97 -9.51 2.60
C ILE A 83 -10.07 -8.67 1.34
N ARG A 84 -10.14 -9.31 0.17
CA ARG A 84 -10.27 -8.64 -1.12
C ARG A 84 -11.74 -8.44 -1.50
N VAL A 85 -12.09 -7.23 -1.92
CA VAL A 85 -13.37 -6.88 -2.52
C VAL A 85 -13.09 -6.16 -3.84
N ARG A 86 -13.59 -6.67 -4.98
CA ARG A 86 -13.43 -5.93 -6.24
C ARG A 86 -14.35 -4.72 -6.27
N VAL A 87 -14.05 -3.70 -7.07
CA VAL A 87 -14.89 -2.49 -7.15
C VAL A 87 -16.33 -2.85 -7.58
N ARG A 88 -16.48 -3.80 -8.50
CA ARG A 88 -17.79 -4.32 -8.93
C ARG A 88 -18.57 -5.07 -7.85
N GLU A 89 -17.92 -5.50 -6.78
CA GLU A 89 -18.51 -6.26 -5.67
C GLU A 89 -18.90 -5.37 -4.47
N ILE A 90 -18.65 -4.06 -4.54
CA ILE A 90 -19.06 -3.09 -3.51
C ILE A 90 -20.52 -3.27 -3.05
N PRO A 91 -21.51 -3.47 -3.95
CA PRO A 91 -22.90 -3.68 -3.52
C PRO A 91 -23.12 -4.94 -2.67
N GLU A 92 -22.29 -5.97 -2.87
CA GLU A 92 -22.40 -7.28 -2.22
C GLU A 92 -21.36 -7.46 -1.10
N MET A 93 -20.61 -6.41 -0.78
CA MET A 93 -19.48 -6.44 0.15
C MET A 93 -19.85 -7.03 1.51
N LYS A 94 -21.02 -6.66 2.05
CA LYS A 94 -21.50 -7.23 3.32
C LYS A 94 -21.63 -8.75 3.26
N LYS A 95 -22.11 -9.32 2.14
CA LYS A 95 -22.20 -10.78 1.98
C LYS A 95 -20.81 -11.41 1.91
N ILE A 96 -19.83 -10.75 1.28
CA ILE A 96 -18.44 -11.22 1.25
C ILE A 96 -17.86 -11.26 2.67
N LEU A 97 -18.04 -10.18 3.43
CA LEU A 97 -17.54 -10.09 4.81
C LEU A 97 -18.22 -11.10 5.74
N MET A 98 -19.53 -11.30 5.60
CA MET A 98 -20.26 -12.29 6.39
C MET A 98 -19.92 -13.75 6.06
N ARG A 99 -19.31 -14.02 4.89
CA ARG A 99 -18.80 -15.37 4.56
C ARG A 99 -17.49 -15.70 5.24
N VAL A 100 -16.80 -14.70 5.81
CA VAL A 100 -15.57 -14.92 6.58
C VAL A 100 -15.96 -15.42 7.96
N SER A 101 -15.62 -16.68 8.25
CA SER A 101 -15.82 -17.25 9.58
C SER A 101 -14.94 -16.58 10.64
N LEU A 102 -15.34 -16.65 11.91
CA LEU A 102 -14.53 -16.15 13.03
C LEU A 102 -13.14 -16.79 13.07
N ASP A 103 -13.03 -18.07 12.72
CA ASP A 103 -11.77 -18.80 12.61
C ASP A 103 -10.86 -18.21 11.52
N GLN A 104 -11.41 -17.95 10.35
CA GLN A 104 -10.67 -17.32 9.25
C GLN A 104 -10.24 -15.91 9.62
N TYR A 105 -11.12 -15.12 10.23
CA TYR A 105 -10.80 -13.77 10.69
C TYR A 105 -9.67 -13.78 11.75
N SER A 106 -9.71 -14.73 12.68
CA SER A 106 -8.67 -14.88 13.71
C SER A 106 -7.32 -15.24 13.12
N ARG A 107 -7.29 -16.10 12.09
CA ARG A 107 -6.05 -16.41 11.34
C ARG A 107 -5.50 -15.19 10.61
N LEU A 108 -6.36 -14.41 9.95
CA LEU A 108 -5.97 -13.16 9.30
C LEU A 108 -5.38 -12.17 10.30
N LYS A 109 -6.06 -11.97 11.45
CA LYS A 109 -5.56 -11.12 12.53
C LYS A 109 -4.22 -11.60 13.09
N GLY A 110 -4.03 -12.90 13.27
CA GLY A 110 -2.75 -13.47 13.67
C GLY A 110 -1.61 -13.17 12.69
N ARG A 111 -1.90 -13.17 11.39
CA ARG A 111 -0.94 -12.74 10.35
C ARG A 111 -0.65 -11.24 10.44
N MET A 112 -1.66 -10.39 10.65
CA MET A 112 -1.45 -8.94 10.83
C MET A 112 -0.42 -8.63 11.91
N LYS A 113 -0.51 -9.32 13.05
CA LYS A 113 0.45 -9.19 14.15
C LYS A 113 1.89 -9.56 13.75
N HIS A 114 2.04 -10.57 12.90
CA HIS A 114 3.36 -10.96 12.39
C HIS A 114 3.92 -9.93 11.40
N ILE A 115 3.05 -9.26 10.65
CA ILE A 115 3.40 -8.27 9.63
C ILE A 115 3.79 -6.93 10.23
N GLN A 116 3.27 -6.59 11.41
CA GLN A 116 3.54 -5.31 12.06
C GLN A 116 5.04 -4.98 12.14
N ARG A 117 5.88 -5.92 12.59
CA ARG A 117 7.34 -5.75 12.66
C ARG A 117 7.99 -5.47 11.30
N HIS A 118 7.37 -5.94 10.21
CA HIS A 118 7.83 -5.80 8.83
C HIS A 118 7.42 -4.45 8.22
N SER A 119 6.54 -3.70 8.88
CA SER A 119 6.07 -2.37 8.47
C SER A 119 6.68 -1.23 9.30
N GLU A 120 7.48 -1.55 10.31
CA GLU A 120 8.16 -0.57 11.16
C GLU A 120 9.39 0.04 10.47
N VAL A 121 9.51 1.36 10.55
CA VAL A 121 10.73 2.08 10.18
C VAL A 121 11.62 2.17 11.41
N ASN A 122 12.81 1.57 11.34
CA ASN A 122 13.80 1.67 12.40
C ASN A 122 15.05 2.39 11.89
N MET A 123 15.64 3.23 12.75
CA MET A 123 16.93 3.89 12.50
C MET A 123 17.83 3.68 13.73
N PRO A 124 18.90 2.87 13.66
CA PRO A 124 19.32 2.08 12.50
C PRO A 124 18.34 0.93 12.15
N PRO A 125 18.36 0.43 10.90
CA PRO A 125 17.49 -0.68 10.50
C PRO A 125 17.65 -1.91 11.38
N LYS A 126 16.53 -2.51 11.79
CA LYS A 126 16.46 -3.74 12.57
C LYS A 126 16.16 -4.93 11.67
N ARG A 127 16.63 -6.12 12.06
CA ARG A 127 16.39 -7.35 11.29
C ARG A 127 14.89 -7.52 11.03
N TYR A 128 14.55 -7.74 9.75
CA TYR A 128 13.19 -7.92 9.25
C TYR A 128 12.28 -6.68 9.27
N ASP A 129 12.80 -5.49 9.53
CA ASP A 129 12.02 -4.26 9.41
C ASP A 129 11.67 -3.91 7.96
N VAL A 130 10.92 -2.83 7.77
CA VAL A 130 10.45 -2.36 6.46
C VAL A 130 11.60 -2.19 5.45
N PHE A 131 12.76 -1.73 5.92
CA PHE A 131 13.94 -1.54 5.08
C PHE A 131 14.46 -2.87 4.54
N HIS A 132 14.64 -3.87 5.42
CA HIS A 132 15.10 -5.20 4.99
C HIS A 132 14.07 -5.89 4.09
N MET A 133 12.78 -5.69 4.34
CA MET A 133 11.72 -6.24 3.50
C MET A 133 11.75 -5.66 2.08
N ILE A 134 11.90 -4.34 1.95
CA ILE A 134 12.05 -3.66 0.65
C ILE A 134 13.31 -4.14 -0.08
N MET A 135 14.45 -4.22 0.63
CA MET A 135 15.70 -4.69 0.05
C MET A 135 15.59 -6.13 -0.45
N ASN A 136 14.90 -6.99 0.30
CA ASN A 136 14.62 -8.37 -0.13
C ASN A 136 13.71 -8.41 -1.36
N SER A 137 12.65 -7.60 -1.41
CA SER A 137 11.80 -7.47 -2.60
C SER A 137 12.61 -7.05 -3.82
N ILE A 138 13.45 -6.01 -3.72
CA ILE A 138 14.31 -5.58 -4.83
C ILE A 138 15.28 -6.69 -5.25
N TRP A 139 15.87 -7.40 -4.28
CA TRP A 139 16.79 -8.50 -4.53
C TRP A 139 16.15 -9.66 -5.31
N LEU A 140 14.87 -9.97 -5.06
CA LEU A 140 14.13 -10.99 -5.82
C LEU A 140 13.95 -10.63 -7.30
N ARG A 141 14.13 -9.37 -7.68
CA ARG A 141 13.93 -8.85 -9.06
C ARG A 141 15.23 -8.56 -9.78
N ARG A 142 16.32 -9.21 -9.37
CA ARG A 142 17.66 -9.09 -9.99
C ARG A 142 17.58 -9.15 -11.52
N LEU A 143 18.04 -8.07 -12.15
CA LEU A 143 18.11 -7.98 -13.60
C LEU A 143 19.51 -8.38 -14.09
N ASN A 144 19.57 -9.31 -15.06
CA ASN A 144 20.81 -9.65 -15.77
C ASN A 144 21.07 -8.64 -16.90
N ILE A 145 21.55 -7.44 -16.54
CA ILE A 145 21.73 -6.33 -17.48
C ILE A 145 23.13 -6.38 -18.11
N HIS A 146 23.18 -6.46 -19.44
CA HIS A 146 24.40 -6.22 -20.22
C HIS A 146 24.33 -4.80 -20.82
N ILE A 147 25.20 -3.89 -20.34
CA ILE A 147 25.24 -2.50 -20.82
C ILE A 147 26.15 -2.43 -22.05
N HIS A 148 25.56 -2.41 -23.25
CA HIS A 148 26.29 -2.14 -24.48
C HIS A 148 26.32 -0.62 -24.76
N ASN A 149 27.52 -0.07 -24.88
CA ASN A 149 27.74 1.34 -25.23
C ASN A 149 27.16 1.66 -26.62
N ALA A 150 26.24 2.63 -26.69
CA ALA A 150 25.62 3.07 -27.94
C ALA A 150 26.20 4.42 -28.37
N SER A 151 27.07 4.43 -29.37
CA SER A 151 27.87 5.61 -29.78
C SER A 151 27.41 6.32 -31.06
N THR A 152 26.23 6.05 -31.63
CA THR A 152 25.86 6.61 -32.97
C THR A 152 24.45 7.22 -33.12
N GLN A 153 23.75 7.57 -32.02
CA GLN A 153 22.37 8.11 -32.11
C GLN A 153 22.27 9.62 -31.80
N ASN A 154 21.39 10.35 -32.50
CA ASN A 154 21.07 11.75 -32.19
C ASN A 154 20.39 11.91 -30.81
N LYS A 155 20.33 13.12 -30.24
CA LYS A 155 19.84 13.34 -28.86
C LYS A 155 18.39 12.88 -28.63
N ALA A 156 17.50 13.04 -29.60
CA ALA A 156 16.09 12.63 -29.49
C ALA A 156 15.94 11.10 -29.56
N GLN A 157 16.63 10.44 -30.50
CA GLN A 157 16.70 8.97 -30.55
C GLN A 157 17.35 8.41 -29.30
N ARG A 158 18.38 9.07 -28.75
CA ARG A 158 19.02 8.69 -27.48
C ARG A 158 18.03 8.81 -26.34
N ALA A 159 17.28 9.91 -26.20
CA ALA A 159 16.30 10.07 -25.13
C ALA A 159 15.19 9.02 -25.21
N ALA A 160 14.63 8.76 -26.40
CA ALA A 160 13.60 7.75 -26.60
C ALA A 160 14.13 6.32 -26.33
N THR A 161 15.28 5.97 -26.91
CA THR A 161 15.91 4.65 -26.71
C THR A 161 16.41 4.46 -25.29
N PHE A 162 16.88 5.52 -24.63
CA PHE A 162 17.33 5.51 -23.24
C PHE A 162 16.15 5.33 -22.29
N ALA A 163 15.02 6.02 -22.51
CA ALA A 163 13.81 5.82 -21.71
C ALA A 163 13.30 4.36 -21.81
N THR A 164 13.26 3.79 -23.02
CA THR A 164 12.86 2.39 -23.23
C THR A 164 13.87 1.39 -22.68
N LYS A 165 15.18 1.65 -22.82
CA LYS A 165 16.24 0.79 -22.23
C LYS A 165 16.21 0.87 -20.71
N LEU A 166 15.99 2.05 -20.13
CA LEU A 166 15.92 2.27 -18.70
C LEU A 166 14.69 1.55 -18.13
N SER A 167 13.51 1.70 -18.74
CA SER A 167 12.30 1.02 -18.25
C SER A 167 12.40 -0.50 -18.33
N ARG A 168 13.13 -1.03 -19.32
CA ARG A 168 13.35 -2.48 -19.49
C ARG A 168 14.43 -3.04 -18.57
N ASN A 169 15.47 -2.26 -18.28
CA ASN A 169 16.64 -2.69 -17.51
C ASN A 169 16.70 -2.05 -16.12
N SER A 170 15.56 -1.66 -15.54
CA SER A 170 15.50 -1.20 -14.15
C SER A 170 14.37 -1.88 -13.40
N VAL A 171 14.60 -2.11 -12.11
CA VAL A 171 13.57 -2.46 -11.13
C VAL A 171 12.96 -1.14 -10.69
N ARG A 172 11.66 -0.94 -10.93
CA ARG A 172 10.97 0.20 -10.35
C ARG A 172 10.49 -0.16 -8.96
N VAL A 173 10.59 0.78 -8.03
CA VAL A 173 10.04 0.65 -6.69
C VAL A 173 8.90 1.66 -6.58
N LEU A 174 7.66 1.17 -6.56
CA LEU A 174 6.47 2.02 -6.68
C LEU A 174 5.62 1.95 -5.41
N CYS A 175 5.33 3.12 -4.83
CA CYS A 175 4.20 3.26 -3.91
C CYS A 175 2.90 3.11 -4.71
N ASN A 176 1.88 2.56 -4.08
CA ASN A 176 0.57 2.36 -4.70
C ASN A 176 0.59 1.61 -6.04
N ALA A 177 1.45 0.60 -6.12
CA ALA A 177 1.65 -0.25 -7.29
C ALA A 177 0.33 -0.84 -7.83
N ASN A 178 0.06 -0.61 -9.12
CA ASN A 178 -1.11 -1.16 -9.81
C ASN A 178 -0.74 -1.74 -11.18
N THR A 179 -1.13 -2.98 -11.45
CA THR A 179 -0.84 -3.66 -12.73
C THR A 179 -1.50 -2.97 -13.92
N SER A 180 -2.66 -2.34 -13.72
CA SER A 180 -3.37 -1.58 -14.75
C SER A 180 -2.67 -0.26 -15.10
N GLU A 181 -1.78 0.21 -14.24
CA GLU A 181 -0.94 1.41 -14.44
C GLU A 181 0.49 1.04 -14.85
N GLY A 182 0.68 -0.22 -15.27
CA GLY A 182 1.92 -0.72 -15.83
C GLY A 182 2.90 -1.27 -14.79
N PHE A 183 2.53 -1.46 -13.52
CA PHE A 183 3.35 -2.23 -12.57
C PHE A 183 3.51 -3.68 -13.06
N ASP A 184 4.74 -4.18 -13.09
CA ASP A 184 5.05 -5.56 -13.47
C ASP A 184 5.50 -6.35 -12.23
N PRO A 185 4.65 -7.24 -11.66
CA PRO A 185 4.99 -7.99 -10.45
C PRO A 185 6.22 -8.89 -10.60
N SER A 186 6.61 -9.24 -11.82
CA SER A 186 7.79 -10.08 -12.09
C SER A 186 9.10 -9.30 -12.08
N LYS A 187 9.03 -7.96 -12.17
CA LYS A 187 10.19 -7.08 -12.36
C LYS A 187 10.25 -5.93 -11.35
N ASP A 188 9.12 -5.37 -10.96
CA ASP A 188 9.00 -4.17 -10.12
C ASP A 188 8.66 -4.54 -8.68
N ALA A 189 9.15 -3.75 -7.73
CA ALA A 189 8.90 -3.91 -6.30
C ALA A 189 7.88 -2.89 -5.80
N THR A 190 7.06 -3.30 -4.83
CA THR A 190 6.09 -2.46 -4.14
C THR A 190 6.75 -1.74 -2.97
N LEU A 191 6.48 -0.46 -2.79
CA LEU A 191 6.85 0.30 -1.59
C LEU A 191 5.62 0.45 -0.69
N PRO A 192 5.68 0.11 0.61
CA PRO A 192 4.60 0.42 1.52
C PRO A 192 4.44 1.93 1.71
N GLU A 193 3.21 2.38 1.96
CA GLU A 193 2.96 3.73 2.45
C GLU A 193 3.50 3.84 3.88
N ILE A 194 4.54 4.63 4.09
CA ILE A 194 5.20 4.72 5.39
C ILE A 194 4.69 5.96 6.13
N ASN A 195 4.11 5.74 7.32
CA ASN A 195 3.79 6.84 8.25
C ASN A 195 4.97 7.03 9.21
N LEU A 196 5.79 8.06 8.97
CA LEU A 196 6.87 8.44 9.88
C LEU A 196 6.27 9.11 11.13
N ARG A 197 6.29 8.41 12.28
CA ARG A 197 6.00 9.05 13.57
C ARG A 197 7.16 10.00 13.92
N ILE A 198 7.05 11.26 13.53
CA ILE A 198 8.07 12.31 13.71
C ILE A 198 8.50 12.54 15.18
N GLY A 199 7.74 12.01 16.16
CA GLY A 199 8.04 12.16 17.59
C GLY A 199 9.41 11.65 18.07
N GLU A 200 10.07 10.75 17.32
CA GLU A 200 11.42 10.25 17.65
C GLU A 200 12.53 10.81 16.75
N LEU A 201 12.22 11.59 15.71
CA LEU A 201 13.24 12.15 14.79
C LEU A 201 13.78 13.51 15.25
N THR A 202 13.17 14.15 16.26
CA THR A 202 13.58 15.45 16.79
C THR A 202 14.93 15.40 17.51
N SER A 203 15.40 14.23 17.96
CA SER A 203 16.73 14.10 18.55
C SER A 203 17.86 13.91 17.52
N LEU A 204 17.53 13.70 16.24
CA LEU A 204 18.51 13.35 15.20
C LEU A 204 18.90 14.51 14.28
N ILE A 205 18.14 15.61 14.28
CA ILE A 205 18.47 16.78 13.46
C ILE A 205 18.34 18.01 14.35
N GLY A 206 19.48 18.52 14.83
CA GLY A 206 19.61 19.70 15.70
C GLY A 206 19.21 21.01 15.00
N GLY A 207 17.97 21.10 14.55
CA GLY A 207 17.41 22.27 13.88
C GLY A 207 15.92 22.05 13.66
N GLY A 208 15.10 22.86 14.34
CA GLY A 208 13.65 22.82 14.20
C GLY A 208 13.22 23.15 12.77
N LEU A 209 13.03 22.13 11.95
CA LEU A 209 12.25 22.21 10.73
C LEU A 209 10.91 21.49 10.99
N ARG A 210 9.81 22.26 11.08
CA ARG A 210 8.47 21.71 10.91
C ARG A 210 8.33 21.29 9.45
N LEU A 211 8.65 20.05 9.15
CA LEU A 211 8.27 19.45 7.88
C LEU A 211 6.81 19.01 7.99
N HIS A 212 5.99 19.53 7.08
CA HIS A 212 4.66 19.01 6.81
C HIS A 212 4.82 17.51 6.53
N THR A 213 4.11 16.66 7.27
CA THR A 213 4.07 15.22 7.01
C THR A 213 3.32 15.01 5.71
N ASP A 214 4.04 14.89 4.61
CA ASP A 214 3.54 14.16 3.46
C ASP A 214 3.92 12.69 3.73
N PRO A 215 2.96 11.80 4.08
CA PRO A 215 3.18 10.38 3.82
C PRO A 215 3.54 10.29 2.32
N CYS A 216 4.54 9.47 1.96
CA CYS A 216 5.17 9.44 0.63
C CYS A 216 4.39 10.10 -0.51
#